data_AF-A0A7W8M9W3-F1
#
_entry.id   AF-A0A7W8M9W3-F1
#
_cell.length_a   1.000
_cell.length_b   1.000
_cell.length_c   1.000
_cell.angle_alpha   90.00
_cell.angle_beta   90.00
_cell.angle_gamma   90.00
#
_symmetry.space_group_name_H-M   'P 1'
#
loop_
_entity.id
_entity.type
_entity.pdbx_description
1 polymer ?
#
loop_
_entity_poly.entity_id
_entity_poly.type
_entity_poly.pdbx_seq_one_letter_code
_entity_poly.pdbx_strand_id
1 'polypeptide(L)'
;MLLNPGKEFTYNGSKYTYPKVKLIYNAGNNAFSHQQDLNELARAIGTVDTIVCQEPWWNGSARWADIVLAATTTLERNDISTAGTYSIDKVYAMKQVIAPQHDALDDFEIFRRLSVLCGVEYAFTEGKTQMDYVKAAYEACSAAKDTPFEKFWADGTARIPVPPEAHKWVRHGDFRADPVKNPLHTTSGKIEMYSSTIEKMNIPDMPPMPKWQEPGEYLGNARKGQVHVVSPHPYWRLHSQLNNSATLRKRYTVQTREPLTLSVEDAKANGIRDGDLVELYNDRGAVVVGARVSDKIMPGVVSLFEGAWPQLDSKGRCNNGLVNFLTSSRSASGLTQATTANTCIASIRKCTNPDPGGTKAFDPPRIVKSDVKFDEAFYGLGRAAALREKAMASLSPAEKIYYQRCTVCHGPRDPGQFTEKQWMGITPSMFQRAGLSAEEQKTVLDFLMKNAKQ
;
A
#
# COMPACT_ATOMS: atom_id res chain seq x y z
N MET A 1 -15.36 5.20 4.64
CA MET A 1 -15.81 3.80 4.41
C MET A 1 -16.15 3.06 5.71
N LEU A 2 -15.18 2.70 6.56
CA LEU A 2 -15.37 1.75 7.68
C LEU A 2 -16.44 2.15 8.73
N LEU A 3 -16.59 3.44 9.00
CA LEU A 3 -17.64 3.97 9.90
C LEU A 3 -19.03 4.07 9.25
N ASN A 4 -19.16 3.83 7.95
CA ASN A 4 -20.37 4.14 7.18
C ASN A 4 -20.80 2.97 6.25
N PRO A 5 -20.88 1.71 6.73
CA PRO A 5 -21.36 0.60 5.90
C PRO A 5 -22.80 0.89 5.39
N GLY A 6 -23.05 0.61 4.12
CA GLY A 6 -24.34 0.85 3.45
C GLY A 6 -24.56 2.29 2.97
N LYS A 7 -23.73 3.26 3.38
CA LYS A 7 -23.85 4.65 2.90
C LYS A 7 -23.45 4.74 1.42
N GLU A 8 -24.22 5.50 0.65
CA GLU A 8 -23.93 5.79 -0.75
C GLU A 8 -22.76 6.77 -0.90
N PHE A 9 -21.98 6.61 -1.98
CA PHE A 9 -20.97 7.56 -2.43
C PHE A 9 -20.89 7.59 -3.96
N THR A 10 -20.36 8.68 -4.50
CA THR A 10 -20.14 8.85 -5.95
C THR A 10 -18.67 8.69 -6.26
N TYR A 11 -18.35 7.88 -7.27
CA TYR A 11 -17.00 7.74 -7.82
C TYR A 11 -17.10 7.65 -9.34
N ASN A 12 -16.34 8.49 -10.04
CA ASN A 12 -16.25 8.48 -11.50
C ASN A 12 -17.62 8.47 -12.21
N GLY A 13 -18.55 9.31 -11.77
CA GLY A 13 -19.90 9.45 -12.33
C GLY A 13 -20.89 8.33 -11.95
N SER A 14 -20.44 7.33 -11.18
CA SER A 14 -21.26 6.20 -10.74
C SER A 14 -21.52 6.25 -9.24
N LYS A 15 -22.68 5.73 -8.81
CA LYS A 15 -23.03 5.59 -7.39
C LYS A 15 -22.69 4.19 -6.90
N TYR A 16 -22.16 4.11 -5.68
CA TYR A 16 -21.77 2.88 -5.00
C TYR A 16 -22.18 2.95 -3.54
N THR A 17 -22.19 1.80 -2.86
CA THR A 17 -22.44 1.70 -1.42
C THR A 17 -21.23 1.08 -0.71
N TYR A 18 -20.89 1.60 0.46
CA TYR A 18 -19.76 1.05 1.21
C TYR A 18 -20.07 -0.35 1.76
N PRO A 19 -19.16 -1.33 1.61
CA PRO A 19 -19.35 -2.65 2.18
C PRO A 19 -19.14 -2.62 3.70
N LYS A 20 -19.68 -3.64 4.39
CA LYS A 20 -19.33 -3.92 5.78
C LYS A 20 -18.06 -4.79 5.81
N VAL A 21 -16.93 -4.17 6.14
CA VAL A 21 -15.65 -4.87 6.29
C VAL A 21 -15.60 -5.56 7.65
N LYS A 22 -15.16 -6.83 7.67
CA LYS A 22 -15.00 -7.62 8.91
C LYS A 22 -13.56 -8.01 9.21
N LEU A 23 -12.72 -8.09 8.18
CA LEU A 23 -11.32 -8.44 8.32
C LEU A 23 -10.47 -7.50 7.46
N ILE A 24 -9.34 -7.07 8.01
CA ILE A 24 -8.28 -6.37 7.27
C ILE A 24 -6.99 -7.18 7.40
N TYR A 25 -6.38 -7.51 6.27
CA TYR A 25 -5.03 -8.07 6.21
C TYR A 25 -4.10 -7.02 5.61
N ASN A 26 -3.14 -6.54 6.39
CA ASN A 26 -2.20 -5.48 6.00
C ASN A 26 -0.78 -6.06 5.89
N ALA A 27 -0.20 -6.02 4.69
CA ALA A 27 1.19 -6.41 4.42
C ALA A 27 1.86 -5.37 3.53
N GLY A 28 3.09 -4.96 3.86
CA GLY A 28 3.85 -3.98 3.07
C GLY A 28 3.29 -2.55 3.07
N ASN A 29 2.43 -2.22 4.03
CA ASN A 29 1.76 -0.94 4.12
C ASN A 29 1.68 -0.45 5.58
N ASN A 30 1.69 0.87 5.79
CA ASN A 30 1.52 1.47 7.11
C ASN A 30 0.31 2.44 7.14
N ALA A 31 -0.88 1.86 7.36
CA ALA A 31 -2.16 2.56 7.52
C ALA A 31 -2.10 3.67 8.59
N PHE A 32 -1.54 3.37 9.75
CA PHE A 32 -1.29 4.31 10.84
C PHE A 32 -0.05 5.19 10.62
N SER A 33 0.15 5.61 9.37
CA SER A 33 1.10 6.62 8.97
C SER A 33 0.55 7.40 7.77
N HIS A 34 0.16 6.70 6.71
CA HIS A 34 -0.18 7.35 5.42
C HIS A 34 -1.63 7.85 5.29
N GLN A 35 -2.55 7.38 6.15
CA GLN A 35 -3.96 7.78 6.12
C GLN A 35 -4.16 9.11 6.83
N GLN A 36 -5.20 9.85 6.43
CA GLN A 36 -5.58 11.13 7.04
C GLN A 36 -6.53 10.91 8.22
N ASP A 37 -6.65 11.92 9.09
CA ASP A 37 -7.45 11.91 10.31
C ASP A 37 -7.28 10.61 11.12
N LEU A 38 -6.10 10.45 11.71
CA LEU A 38 -5.77 9.22 12.44
C LEU A 38 -6.64 8.99 13.68
N ASN A 39 -7.25 10.03 14.24
CA ASN A 39 -8.22 9.85 15.31
C ASN A 39 -9.53 9.25 14.79
N GLU A 40 -10.01 9.67 13.61
CA GLU A 40 -11.11 8.99 12.91
C GLU A 40 -10.74 7.55 12.54
N LEU A 41 -9.55 7.33 11.97
CA LEU A 41 -9.09 5.99 11.63
C LEU A 41 -9.05 5.08 12.86
N ALA A 42 -8.50 5.55 13.98
CA ALA A 42 -8.42 4.79 15.23
C ALA A 42 -9.81 4.37 15.74
N ARG A 43 -10.84 5.22 15.60
CA ARG A 43 -12.24 4.84 15.90
C ARG A 43 -12.77 3.84 14.87
N ALA A 44 -12.46 4.07 13.60
CA ALA A 44 -12.97 3.30 12.48
C ALA A 44 -12.49 1.85 12.48
N ILE A 45 -11.23 1.61 12.81
CA ILE A 45 -10.69 0.24 12.89
C ILE A 45 -11.34 -0.58 14.01
N GLY A 46 -11.84 0.07 15.08
CA GLY A 46 -12.57 -0.61 16.15
C GLY A 46 -13.92 -1.19 15.73
N THR A 47 -14.37 -0.94 14.49
CA THR A 47 -15.58 -1.57 13.92
C THR A 47 -15.29 -2.84 13.12
N VAL A 48 -14.00 -3.17 12.92
CA VAL A 48 -13.53 -4.35 12.20
C VAL A 48 -13.32 -5.48 13.20
N ASP A 49 -13.73 -6.70 12.86
CA ASP A 49 -13.68 -7.83 13.80
C ASP A 49 -12.25 -8.36 13.99
N THR A 50 -11.39 -8.26 12.97
CA THR A 50 -9.99 -8.72 13.04
C THR A 50 -9.07 -7.94 12.10
N ILE A 51 -7.90 -7.55 12.60
CA ILE A 51 -6.85 -6.87 11.86
C ILE A 51 -5.55 -7.66 11.99
N VAL A 52 -5.03 -8.11 10.86
CA VAL A 52 -3.73 -8.79 10.75
C VAL A 52 -2.71 -7.82 10.14
N CYS A 53 -1.54 -7.71 10.75
CA CYS A 53 -0.41 -6.95 10.21
C CYS A 53 0.80 -7.85 10.03
N GLN A 54 1.29 -7.97 8.78
CA GLN A 54 2.49 -8.71 8.42
C GLN A 54 3.61 -7.71 8.14
N GLU A 55 4.57 -7.63 9.06
CA GLU A 55 5.49 -6.50 9.13
C GLU A 55 6.78 -6.86 9.91
N PRO A 56 7.98 -6.48 9.43
CA PRO A 56 9.25 -6.67 10.16
C PRO A 56 9.43 -5.79 11.40
N TRP A 57 8.65 -4.71 11.54
CA TRP A 57 8.79 -3.76 12.65
C TRP A 57 7.50 -3.46 13.42
N TRP A 58 7.62 -3.07 14.69
CA TRP A 58 6.51 -2.54 15.51
C TRP A 58 6.13 -1.09 15.12
N ASN A 59 5.79 -0.90 13.84
CA ASN A 59 5.35 0.38 13.28
C ASN A 59 3.92 0.73 13.73
N GLY A 60 3.39 1.84 13.21
CA GLY A 60 2.03 2.29 13.53
C GLY A 60 0.97 1.21 13.29
N SER A 61 1.01 0.52 12.16
CA SER A 61 -0.03 -0.47 11.83
C SER A 61 0.09 -1.73 12.68
N ALA A 62 1.31 -2.20 12.94
CA ALA A 62 1.54 -3.34 13.82
C ALA A 62 1.03 -3.08 15.26
N ARG A 63 1.16 -1.84 15.77
CA ARG A 63 0.69 -1.46 17.11
C ARG A 63 -0.83 -1.39 17.26
N TRP A 64 -1.56 -1.32 16.15
CA TRP A 64 -3.02 -1.25 16.11
C TRP A 64 -3.67 -2.51 15.52
N ALA A 65 -2.90 -3.59 15.35
CA ALA A 65 -3.39 -4.88 14.86
C ALA A 65 -3.74 -5.82 16.02
N ASP A 66 -4.65 -6.76 15.75
CA ASP A 66 -4.97 -7.86 16.68
C ASP A 66 -3.92 -8.98 16.59
N ILE A 67 -3.44 -9.25 15.36
CA ILE A 67 -2.45 -10.28 15.06
C ILE A 67 -1.29 -9.63 14.32
N VAL A 68 -0.06 -9.86 14.79
CA VAL A 68 1.16 -9.44 14.10
C VAL A 68 1.96 -10.67 13.68
N LEU A 69 2.28 -10.75 12.39
CA LEU A 69 3.12 -11.79 11.80
C LEU A 69 4.46 -11.16 11.42
N ALA A 70 5.55 -11.63 12.03
CA ALA A 70 6.88 -11.08 11.79
C ALA A 70 7.41 -11.52 10.42
N ALA A 71 7.52 -10.57 9.50
CA ALA A 71 8.11 -10.78 8.18
C ALA A 71 9.61 -10.44 8.19
N THR A 72 10.37 -11.01 7.26
CA THR A 72 11.77 -10.66 7.02
C THR A 72 11.91 -9.33 6.28
N THR A 73 13.08 -8.71 6.39
CA THR A 73 13.54 -7.66 5.47
C THR A 73 14.12 -8.25 4.19
N THR A 74 14.38 -7.41 3.18
CA THR A 74 15.01 -7.84 1.92
C THR A 74 16.46 -8.30 2.09
N LEU A 75 17.13 -8.00 3.20
CA LEU A 75 18.50 -8.47 3.47
C LEU A 75 18.53 -9.92 3.98
N GLU A 76 17.38 -10.46 4.37
CA GLU A 76 17.23 -11.77 5.01
C GLU A 76 16.72 -12.85 4.04
N ARG A 77 16.55 -12.52 2.76
CA ARG A 77 16.03 -13.41 1.70
C ARG A 77 16.69 -13.19 0.35
N ASN A 78 16.50 -14.14 -0.57
CA ASN A 78 16.94 -14.02 -1.95
C ASN A 78 15.80 -13.48 -2.82
N ASP A 79 16.10 -12.58 -3.74
CA ASP A 79 15.13 -11.98 -4.66
C ASP A 79 15.83 -11.46 -5.94
N ILE A 80 15.05 -10.81 -6.81
CA ILE A 80 15.50 -10.22 -8.07
C ILE A 80 14.79 -8.88 -8.31
N SER A 81 15.51 -7.88 -8.82
CA SER A 81 14.91 -6.58 -9.13
C SER A 81 15.60 -5.89 -10.31
N THR A 82 14.89 -4.98 -10.97
CA THR A 82 15.45 -4.18 -12.07
C THR A 82 16.10 -2.91 -11.57
N ALA A 83 17.05 -2.37 -12.33
CA ALA A 83 17.66 -1.09 -12.01
C ALA A 83 16.89 0.10 -12.59
N GLY A 84 16.22 0.82 -11.69
CA GLY A 84 15.50 2.04 -12.01
C GLY A 84 14.19 1.76 -12.74
N THR A 85 13.15 2.52 -12.41
CA THR A 85 11.79 2.32 -12.95
C THR A 85 11.69 2.63 -14.45
N TYR A 86 12.58 3.49 -14.98
CA TYR A 86 12.51 3.94 -16.37
C TYR A 86 13.70 3.50 -17.22
N SER A 87 14.91 3.45 -16.64
CA SER A 87 16.11 3.02 -17.38
C SER A 87 16.07 1.52 -17.68
N ILE A 88 15.75 0.70 -16.67
CA ILE A 88 15.65 -0.77 -16.75
C ILE A 88 16.82 -1.37 -17.57
N ASP A 89 18.03 -0.85 -17.37
CA ASP A 89 19.21 -1.16 -18.19
C ASP A 89 20.03 -2.33 -17.63
N LYS A 90 19.57 -2.91 -16.52
CA LYS A 90 20.15 -4.06 -15.84
C LYS A 90 19.19 -4.66 -14.83
N VAL A 91 19.52 -5.87 -14.41
CA VAL A 91 18.84 -6.65 -13.37
C VAL A 91 19.84 -6.91 -12.25
N TYR A 92 19.39 -6.83 -11.00
CA TYR A 92 20.14 -7.10 -9.79
C TYR A 92 19.70 -8.45 -9.18
N ALA A 93 20.67 -9.29 -8.82
CA ALA A 93 20.46 -10.41 -7.92
C ALA A 93 20.46 -9.88 -6.49
N MET A 94 19.31 -9.90 -5.82
CA MET A 94 19.19 -9.48 -4.43
C MET A 94 19.48 -10.70 -3.56
N LYS A 95 20.77 -10.97 -3.31
CA LYS A 95 21.18 -12.12 -2.48
C LYS A 95 20.92 -11.86 -1.01
N GLN A 96 20.52 -12.92 -0.31
CA GLN A 96 20.46 -12.94 1.15
C GLN A 96 21.83 -12.56 1.73
N VAL A 97 21.84 -11.57 2.62
CA VAL A 97 23.06 -11.06 3.26
C VAL A 97 23.21 -11.61 4.67
N ILE A 98 22.09 -11.77 5.38
CA ILE A 98 22.03 -12.32 6.74
C ILE A 98 20.92 -13.37 6.84
N ALA A 99 20.99 -14.27 7.81
CA ALA A 99 19.88 -15.17 8.11
C ALA A 99 18.66 -14.40 8.67
N PRO A 100 17.42 -14.91 8.51
CA PRO A 100 16.25 -14.36 9.16
C PRO A 100 16.47 -14.18 10.66
N GLN A 101 16.06 -13.03 11.20
CA GLN A 101 16.25 -12.69 12.60
C GLN A 101 15.11 -13.22 13.46
N HIS A 102 15.46 -13.85 14.58
CA HIS A 102 14.50 -14.41 15.55
C HIS A 102 13.54 -15.42 14.88
N ASP A 103 12.24 -15.24 15.07
CA ASP A 103 11.19 -16.09 14.50
C ASP A 103 10.59 -15.50 13.20
N ALA A 104 11.23 -14.49 12.61
CA ALA A 104 10.75 -13.87 11.38
C ALA A 104 10.82 -14.85 10.21
N LEU A 105 9.82 -14.79 9.34
CA LEU A 105 9.71 -15.62 8.13
C LEU A 105 9.62 -14.75 6.89
N ASP A 106 10.06 -15.28 5.75
CA ASP A 106 9.76 -14.67 4.45
C ASP A 106 8.24 -14.53 4.26
N ASP A 107 7.80 -13.42 3.66
CA ASP A 107 6.42 -13.23 3.25
C ASP A 107 5.91 -14.45 2.45
N PHE A 108 6.76 -15.01 1.56
CA PHE A 108 6.44 -16.22 0.80
C PHE A 108 6.17 -17.43 1.72
N GLU A 109 7.00 -17.62 2.75
CA GLU A 109 6.87 -18.75 3.68
C GLU A 109 5.65 -18.58 4.60
N ILE A 110 5.35 -17.36 5.04
CA ILE A 110 4.13 -17.05 5.81
C ILE A 110 2.90 -17.43 4.97
N PHE A 111 2.82 -16.96 3.73
CA PHE A 111 1.70 -17.27 2.86
C PHE A 111 1.66 -18.73 2.44
N ARG A 112 2.81 -19.41 2.28
CA ARG A 112 2.86 -20.86 2.07
C ARG A 112 2.22 -21.59 3.25
N ARG A 113 2.56 -21.27 4.50
CA ARG A 113 1.96 -21.92 5.68
C ARG A 113 0.46 -21.65 5.78
N LEU A 114 0.02 -20.42 5.50
CA LEU A 114 -1.41 -20.10 5.42
C LEU A 114 -2.10 -20.92 4.32
N SER A 115 -1.46 -21.09 3.17
CA SER A 115 -2.00 -21.90 2.07
C SER A 115 -2.13 -23.38 2.42
N VAL A 116 -1.28 -23.94 3.30
CA VAL A 116 -1.44 -25.29 3.85
C VAL A 116 -2.73 -25.40 4.66
N LEU A 117 -2.97 -24.43 5.55
CA LEU A 117 -4.16 -24.37 6.39
C LEU A 117 -5.44 -24.21 5.56
N CYS A 118 -5.39 -23.39 4.50
CA CYS A 118 -6.48 -23.22 3.54
C CYS A 118 -6.60 -24.37 2.55
N GLY A 119 -5.59 -25.23 2.48
CA GLY A 119 -5.57 -26.41 1.65
C GLY A 119 -5.28 -26.23 0.17
N VAL A 120 -4.51 -25.19 -0.15
CA VAL A 120 -4.18 -24.77 -1.52
C VAL A 120 -2.67 -24.61 -1.73
N GLU A 121 -1.84 -25.29 -0.93
CA GLU A 121 -0.37 -25.14 -0.99
C GLU A 121 0.23 -25.39 -2.37
N TYR A 122 -0.12 -26.51 -3.02
CA TYR A 122 0.37 -26.77 -4.38
C TYR A 122 -0.10 -25.70 -5.36
N ALA A 123 -1.29 -25.12 -5.17
CA ALA A 123 -1.80 -24.05 -6.03
C ALA A 123 -1.06 -22.73 -5.80
N PHE A 124 -0.65 -22.46 -4.57
CA PHE A 124 0.12 -21.28 -4.19
C PHE A 124 1.58 -21.38 -4.63
N THR A 125 2.20 -22.54 -4.43
CA THR A 125 3.63 -22.77 -4.69
C THR A 125 3.93 -23.33 -6.07
N GLU A 126 2.96 -23.96 -6.74
CA GLU A 126 3.17 -24.77 -7.95
C GLU A 126 4.25 -25.86 -7.79
N GLY A 127 4.53 -26.29 -6.54
CA GLY A 127 5.64 -27.17 -6.22
C GLY A 127 7.03 -26.52 -6.35
N LYS A 128 7.10 -25.21 -6.55
CA LYS A 128 8.31 -24.40 -6.69
C LYS A 128 8.78 -23.86 -5.36
N THR A 129 10.10 -23.74 -5.24
CA THR A 129 10.76 -22.97 -4.19
C THR A 129 10.82 -21.49 -4.56
N GLN A 130 11.16 -20.62 -3.59
CA GLN A 130 11.41 -19.20 -3.87
C GLN A 130 12.47 -19.00 -4.97
N MET A 131 13.54 -19.80 -4.96
CA MET A 131 14.62 -19.66 -5.94
C MET A 131 14.20 -20.07 -7.35
N ASP A 132 13.23 -20.98 -7.49
CA ASP A 132 12.67 -21.32 -8.80
C ASP A 132 11.92 -20.13 -9.40
N TYR A 133 11.20 -19.36 -8.58
CA TYR A 133 10.55 -18.12 -9.02
C TYR A 133 11.56 -17.05 -9.42
N VAL A 134 12.64 -16.88 -8.66
CA VAL A 134 13.73 -15.96 -8.99
C VAL A 134 14.38 -16.35 -10.33
N LYS A 135 14.67 -17.64 -10.54
CA LYS A 135 15.23 -18.15 -11.78
C LYS A 135 14.29 -17.95 -12.97
N ALA A 136 13.00 -18.30 -12.82
CA ALA A 136 12.01 -18.11 -13.86
C ALA A 136 11.82 -16.63 -14.24
N ALA A 137 11.80 -15.72 -13.25
CA ALA A 137 11.72 -14.28 -13.49
C ALA A 137 12.94 -13.76 -14.26
N TYR A 138 14.14 -14.25 -13.93
CA TYR A 138 15.35 -13.92 -14.66
C TYR A 138 15.31 -14.44 -16.11
N GLU A 139 14.93 -15.70 -16.31
CA GLU A 139 14.85 -16.34 -17.63
C GLU A 139 13.84 -15.66 -18.56
N ALA A 140 12.81 -15.01 -18.00
CA ALA A 140 11.86 -14.18 -18.74
C ALA A 140 12.41 -12.79 -19.14
N CYS A 141 13.54 -12.37 -18.58
CA CYS A 141 14.18 -11.10 -18.89
C CYS A 141 14.98 -11.17 -20.20
N SER A 142 15.05 -10.07 -20.96
CA SER A 142 15.90 -9.97 -22.14
C SER A 142 17.40 -10.16 -21.83
N ALA A 143 17.84 -9.88 -20.60
CA ALA A 143 19.22 -10.11 -20.17
C ALA A 143 19.63 -11.59 -20.22
N ALA A 144 18.66 -12.53 -20.06
CA ALA A 144 18.92 -13.96 -20.08
C ALA A 144 19.41 -14.48 -21.45
N LYS A 145 19.22 -13.70 -22.53
CA LYS A 145 19.74 -14.04 -23.87
C LYS A 145 21.25 -14.07 -23.91
N ASP A 146 21.88 -13.14 -23.19
CA ASP A 146 23.33 -12.93 -23.24
C ASP A 146 24.04 -13.43 -21.98
N THR A 147 23.31 -13.54 -20.86
CA THR A 147 23.85 -13.95 -19.56
C THR A 147 23.02 -15.09 -18.99
N PRO A 148 23.55 -16.32 -18.88
CA PRO A 148 22.87 -17.42 -18.20
C PRO A 148 22.64 -17.11 -16.71
N PHE A 149 21.62 -17.73 -16.11
CA PHE A 149 21.22 -17.48 -14.71
C PHE A 149 22.40 -17.64 -13.73
N GLU A 150 23.19 -18.69 -13.89
CA GLU A 150 24.29 -19.02 -12.99
C GLU A 150 25.40 -17.95 -13.03
N LYS A 151 25.64 -17.38 -14.22
CA LYS A 151 26.56 -16.24 -14.38
C LYS A 151 25.98 -14.97 -13.77
N PHE A 152 24.72 -14.64 -14.06
CA PHE A 152 24.02 -13.51 -13.45
C PHE A 152 24.05 -13.59 -11.92
N TRP A 153 23.72 -14.76 -11.38
CA TRP A 153 23.66 -14.99 -9.95
C TRP A 153 25.06 -14.85 -9.36
N ALA A 154 26.10 -15.42 -9.97
CA ALA A 154 27.48 -15.23 -9.52
C ALA A 154 27.91 -13.75 -9.51
N ASP A 155 27.75 -13.06 -10.65
CA ASP A 155 28.19 -11.68 -10.87
C ASP A 155 27.34 -10.65 -10.10
N GLY A 156 26.12 -11.02 -9.70
CA GLY A 156 25.18 -10.18 -8.97
C GLY A 156 24.36 -9.23 -9.83
N THR A 157 24.71 -9.08 -11.12
CA THR A 157 23.99 -8.22 -12.08
C THR A 157 24.05 -8.79 -13.49
N ALA A 158 23.07 -8.44 -14.33
CA ALA A 158 23.10 -8.67 -15.76
C ALA A 158 22.59 -7.43 -16.51
N ARG A 159 23.23 -7.07 -17.62
CA ARG A 159 22.86 -5.88 -18.40
C ARG A 159 21.69 -6.18 -19.33
N ILE A 160 20.79 -5.20 -19.47
CA ILE A 160 19.77 -5.17 -20.52
C ILE A 160 20.26 -4.15 -21.56
N PRO A 161 20.55 -4.57 -22.81
CA PRO A 161 20.97 -3.65 -23.86
C PRO A 161 19.89 -2.58 -24.12
N VAL A 162 20.28 -1.31 -24.06
CA VAL A 162 19.41 -0.18 -24.41
C VAL A 162 19.73 0.24 -25.84
N PRO A 163 18.74 0.18 -26.77
CA PRO A 163 18.98 0.59 -28.14
C PRO A 163 19.29 2.10 -28.23
N PRO A 164 20.25 2.53 -29.09
CA PRO A 164 20.63 3.95 -29.19
C PRO A 164 19.45 4.91 -29.49
N GLU A 165 18.48 4.43 -30.27
CA GLU A 165 17.24 5.13 -30.60
C GLU A 165 16.36 5.45 -29.38
N ALA A 166 16.43 4.66 -28.31
CA ALA A 166 15.69 4.93 -27.08
C ALA A 166 16.11 6.27 -26.44
N HIS A 167 17.36 6.69 -26.63
CA HIS A 167 17.86 7.98 -26.15
C HIS A 167 17.32 9.19 -26.92
N LYS A 168 16.63 8.97 -28.04
CA LYS A 168 16.05 10.02 -28.89
C LYS A 168 14.55 10.17 -28.69
N TRP A 169 13.94 9.40 -27.79
CA TRP A 169 12.50 9.42 -27.60
C TRP A 169 12.03 10.77 -27.06
N VAL A 170 11.07 11.38 -27.74
CA VAL A 170 10.45 12.66 -27.35
C VAL A 170 9.00 12.40 -26.98
N ARG A 171 8.66 12.65 -25.71
CA ARG A 171 7.29 12.52 -25.23
C ARG A 171 6.35 13.41 -26.05
N HIS A 172 5.30 12.81 -26.62
CA HIS A 172 4.33 13.45 -27.52
C HIS A 172 4.89 13.96 -28.87
N GLY A 173 6.09 13.53 -29.29
CA GLY A 173 6.67 13.89 -30.59
C GLY A 173 5.79 13.49 -31.78
N ASP A 174 5.31 12.25 -31.80
CA ASP A 174 4.49 11.72 -32.90
C ASP A 174 3.12 12.40 -33.01
N PHE A 175 2.47 12.66 -31.86
CA PHE A 175 1.22 13.44 -31.82
C PHE A 175 1.42 14.87 -32.35
N ARG A 176 2.55 15.50 -32.03
CA ARG A 176 2.88 16.83 -32.55
C ARG A 176 3.14 16.80 -34.06
N ALA A 177 3.81 15.76 -34.56
CA ALA A 177 4.16 15.63 -35.97
C ALA A 177 2.93 15.34 -36.85
N ASP A 178 2.05 14.44 -36.40
CA ASP A 178 0.81 14.10 -37.09
C ASP A 178 -0.27 13.66 -36.09
N PRO A 179 -1.14 14.58 -35.63
CA PRO A 179 -2.17 14.27 -34.65
C PRO A 179 -3.36 13.49 -35.22
N VAL A 180 -3.50 13.40 -36.55
CA VAL A 180 -4.56 12.60 -37.19
C VAL A 180 -4.12 11.13 -37.22
N LYS A 181 -2.84 10.89 -37.54
CA LYS A 181 -2.25 9.55 -37.53
C LYS A 181 -1.97 9.03 -36.13
N ASN A 182 -1.58 9.91 -35.21
CA ASN A 182 -1.21 9.55 -33.83
C ASN A 182 -2.12 10.26 -32.81
N PRO A 183 -3.45 10.08 -32.87
CA PRO A 183 -4.37 10.78 -31.99
C PRO A 183 -4.17 10.39 -30.53
N LEU A 184 -4.51 11.30 -29.61
CA LEU A 184 -4.61 10.96 -28.19
C LEU A 184 -5.81 10.04 -27.92
N HIS A 185 -5.78 9.33 -26.80
CA HIS A 185 -6.85 8.41 -26.39
C HIS A 185 -8.06 9.14 -25.76
N THR A 186 -8.35 10.37 -26.23
CA THR A 186 -9.50 11.17 -25.83
C THR A 186 -10.63 11.03 -26.85
N THR A 187 -11.84 11.46 -26.51
CA THR A 187 -13.01 11.37 -27.43
C THR A 187 -12.77 12.13 -28.74
N SER A 188 -12.08 13.27 -28.67
CA SER A 188 -11.74 14.08 -29.83
C SER A 188 -10.43 13.70 -30.54
N GLY A 189 -9.64 12.79 -29.98
CA GLY A 189 -8.26 12.52 -30.43
C GLY A 189 -7.25 13.62 -30.10
N LYS A 190 -7.66 14.66 -29.34
CA LYS A 190 -6.88 15.87 -29.02
C LYS A 190 -6.82 16.15 -27.52
N ILE A 191 -6.10 17.20 -27.13
CA ILE A 191 -6.14 17.73 -25.76
C ILE A 191 -7.50 18.42 -25.55
N GLU A 192 -8.27 17.96 -24.57
CA GLU A 192 -9.61 18.47 -24.26
C GLU A 192 -9.56 19.51 -23.14
N MET A 193 -9.61 20.80 -23.50
CA MET A 193 -9.77 21.88 -22.53
C MET A 193 -11.16 21.88 -21.88
N TYR A 194 -12.14 21.35 -22.61
CA TYR A 194 -13.50 21.07 -22.15
C TYR A 194 -13.83 19.60 -22.40
N SER A 195 -14.22 18.86 -21.37
CA SER A 195 -14.57 17.45 -21.45
C SER A 195 -16.08 17.25 -21.39
N SER A 196 -16.68 16.98 -22.55
CA SER A 196 -18.11 16.59 -22.63
C SER A 196 -18.42 15.29 -21.88
N THR A 197 -17.41 14.43 -21.69
CA THR A 197 -17.50 13.22 -20.87
C THR A 197 -17.72 13.56 -19.40
N ILE A 198 -16.95 14.51 -18.84
CA ILE A 198 -17.13 14.97 -17.46
C ILE A 198 -18.44 15.73 -17.29
N GLU A 199 -18.81 16.57 -18.26
CA GLU A 199 -20.10 17.30 -18.25
C GLU A 199 -21.28 16.34 -18.05
N LYS A 200 -21.32 15.23 -18.81
CA LYS A 200 -22.39 14.22 -18.73
C LYS A 200 -22.45 13.48 -17.40
N MET A 201 -21.34 13.42 -16.65
CA MET A 201 -21.33 12.80 -15.32
C MET A 201 -22.07 13.63 -14.28
N ASN A 202 -22.31 14.93 -14.54
CA ASN A 202 -23.04 15.85 -13.67
C ASN A 202 -22.58 15.79 -12.20
N ILE A 203 -21.26 15.80 -11.98
CA ILE A 203 -20.64 15.74 -10.65
C ILE A 203 -20.55 17.18 -10.10
N PRO A 204 -21.20 17.51 -8.96
CA PRO A 204 -21.33 18.90 -8.50
C PRO A 204 -20.01 19.67 -8.29
N ASP A 205 -18.94 18.98 -7.89
CA ASP A 205 -17.64 19.58 -7.57
C ASP A 205 -16.58 19.38 -8.68
N MET A 206 -16.99 18.91 -9.86
CA MET A 206 -16.10 18.62 -10.98
C MET A 206 -16.60 19.28 -12.29
N PRO A 207 -16.27 20.56 -12.52
CA PRO A 207 -16.63 21.22 -13.77
C PRO A 207 -15.92 20.57 -14.97
N PRO A 208 -16.52 20.59 -16.18
CA PRO A 208 -15.96 19.96 -17.37
C PRO A 208 -14.72 20.66 -17.94
N MET A 209 -14.30 21.78 -17.35
CA MET A 209 -13.09 22.51 -17.69
C MET A 209 -12.41 23.03 -16.42
N PRO A 210 -11.09 23.26 -16.43
CA PRO A 210 -10.38 23.82 -15.29
C PRO A 210 -11.02 25.13 -14.81
N LYS A 211 -11.38 25.16 -13.53
CA LYS A 211 -12.04 26.29 -12.88
C LYS A 211 -11.55 26.42 -11.44
N TRP A 212 -11.30 27.65 -11.00
CA TRP A 212 -11.04 27.92 -9.60
C TRP A 212 -12.28 27.57 -8.75
N GLN A 213 -12.06 26.75 -7.73
CA GLN A 213 -13.03 26.43 -6.70
C GLN A 213 -12.34 26.62 -5.36
N GLU A 214 -13.02 27.26 -4.41
CA GLU A 214 -12.48 27.50 -3.09
C GLU A 214 -12.14 26.16 -2.39
N PRO A 215 -10.88 25.93 -1.96
CA PRO A 215 -10.51 24.72 -1.25
C PRO A 215 -11.19 24.62 0.12
N GLY A 216 -11.28 23.40 0.65
CA GLY A 216 -11.83 23.18 1.99
C GLY A 216 -11.06 23.90 3.09
N GLU A 217 -9.74 23.78 3.07
CA GLU A 217 -8.84 24.40 4.05
C GLU A 217 -7.59 24.93 3.34
N TYR A 218 -7.37 26.24 3.40
CA TYR A 218 -6.17 26.89 2.87
C TYR A 218 -5.93 28.20 3.60
N LEU A 219 -4.76 28.83 3.42
CA LEU A 219 -4.39 30.00 4.21
C LEU A 219 -5.41 31.15 4.14
N GLY A 220 -6.09 31.35 3.00
CA GLY A 220 -7.07 32.43 2.82
C GLY A 220 -8.38 32.23 3.59
N ASN A 221 -8.68 31.02 4.05
CA ASN A 221 -9.82 30.76 4.94
C ASN A 221 -9.42 30.36 6.38
N ALA A 222 -8.14 30.59 6.73
CA ALA A 222 -7.61 30.38 8.07
C ALA A 222 -8.25 31.35 9.09
N ARG A 223 -8.57 30.87 10.30
CA ARG A 223 -8.91 31.76 11.41
C ARG A 223 -7.66 32.49 11.91
N LYS A 224 -7.84 33.64 12.56
CA LYS A 224 -6.74 34.41 13.15
C LYS A 224 -5.88 33.51 14.07
N GLY A 225 -4.57 33.48 13.83
CA GLY A 225 -3.62 32.67 14.59
C GLY A 225 -3.47 31.22 14.10
N GLN A 226 -4.18 30.82 13.05
CA GLN A 226 -3.94 29.55 12.38
C GLN A 226 -2.91 29.70 11.25
N VAL A 227 -2.24 28.60 10.96
CA VAL A 227 -1.24 28.43 9.90
C VAL A 227 -1.69 27.34 8.94
N HIS A 228 -1.24 27.45 7.69
CA HIS A 228 -1.35 26.37 6.73
C HIS A 228 -0.23 25.35 6.95
N VAL A 229 -0.58 24.06 7.00
CA VAL A 229 0.37 22.97 7.26
C VAL A 229 0.65 22.26 5.95
N VAL A 230 1.89 22.35 5.47
CA VAL A 230 2.37 21.53 4.36
C VAL A 230 3.06 20.27 4.89
N SER A 231 2.72 19.12 4.34
CA SER A 231 3.26 17.82 4.75
C SER A 231 3.96 17.08 3.61
N PRO A 232 5.11 17.60 3.12
CA PRO A 232 5.82 16.95 2.04
C PRO A 232 6.47 15.65 2.51
N HIS A 233 6.94 14.87 1.53
CA HIS A 233 7.69 13.65 1.81
C HIS A 233 8.99 13.97 2.59
N PRO A 234 9.41 13.09 3.51
CA PRO A 234 10.57 13.33 4.35
C PRO A 234 11.88 13.25 3.54
N TYR A 235 12.80 14.17 3.81
CA TYR A 235 14.11 14.21 3.13
C TYR A 235 15.01 13.00 3.46
N TRP A 236 14.98 12.55 4.72
CA TRP A 236 15.90 11.53 5.24
C TRP A 236 15.34 10.10 5.20
N ARG A 237 14.06 9.93 4.84
CA ARG A 237 13.34 8.67 4.94
C ARG A 237 12.60 8.36 3.65
N LEU A 238 12.22 7.10 3.48
CA LEU A 238 11.17 6.72 2.53
C LEU A 238 9.87 6.61 3.32
N HIS A 239 9.05 7.66 3.30
CA HIS A 239 7.82 7.71 4.10
C HIS A 239 8.11 7.42 5.59
N SER A 240 7.46 6.38 6.14
CA SER A 240 7.69 5.91 7.51
C SER A 240 8.82 4.90 7.67
N GLN A 241 9.39 4.40 6.57
CA GLN A 241 10.52 3.49 6.63
C GLN A 241 11.75 4.23 7.18
N LEU A 242 12.55 3.52 7.98
CA LEU A 242 13.71 4.07 8.71
C LEU A 242 13.38 5.12 9.78
N ASN A 243 12.11 5.43 10.08
CA ASN A 243 11.81 6.28 11.24
C ASN A 243 12.29 5.63 12.55
N ASN A 244 12.33 4.29 12.63
CA ASN A 244 12.94 3.52 13.71
C ASN A 244 14.48 3.52 13.75
N SER A 245 15.19 4.05 12.74
CA SER A 245 16.65 4.18 12.78
C SER A 245 17.10 5.30 13.74
N ALA A 246 17.68 4.91 14.88
CA ALA A 246 18.17 5.85 15.88
C ALA A 246 19.25 6.79 15.33
N THR A 247 20.18 6.27 14.53
CA THR A 247 21.26 7.05 13.90
C THR A 247 20.72 8.11 12.95
N LEU A 248 19.68 7.78 12.17
CA LEU A 248 19.04 8.71 11.26
C LEU A 248 18.27 9.79 12.02
N ARG A 249 17.46 9.40 13.02
CA ARG A 249 16.69 10.35 13.86
C ARG A 249 17.56 11.40 14.54
N LYS A 250 18.75 11.02 15.04
CA LYS A 250 19.69 11.95 15.68
C LYS A 250 20.12 13.11 14.76
N ARG A 251 20.01 12.95 13.43
CA ARG A 251 20.43 13.98 12.47
C ARG A 251 19.45 15.14 12.34
N TYR A 252 18.15 14.89 12.51
CA TYR A 252 17.12 15.89 12.16
C TYR A 252 16.14 16.20 13.30
N THR A 253 15.87 15.24 14.19
CA THR A 253 14.88 15.43 15.27
C THR A 253 15.29 16.55 16.23
N VAL A 254 14.29 17.18 16.84
CA VAL A 254 14.47 18.21 17.87
C VAL A 254 13.82 17.68 19.14
N GLN A 255 14.60 17.56 20.21
CA GLN A 255 14.15 16.91 21.46
C GLN A 255 13.43 15.57 21.21
N THR A 256 13.99 14.74 20.33
CA THR A 256 13.45 13.43 19.87
C THR A 256 12.14 13.45 19.08
N ARG A 257 11.59 14.61 18.70
CA ARG A 257 10.34 14.72 17.91
C ARG A 257 10.66 15.13 16.47
N GLU A 258 9.72 14.89 15.55
CA GLU A 258 9.82 15.42 14.19
C GLU A 258 9.94 16.96 14.22
N PRO A 259 10.77 17.53 13.32
CA PRO A 259 10.96 18.96 13.22
C PRO A 259 9.78 19.64 12.51
N LEU A 260 9.30 20.73 13.09
CA LEU A 260 8.36 21.66 12.48
C LEU A 260 9.12 22.89 12.00
N THR A 261 9.21 23.08 10.69
CA THR A 261 9.77 24.30 10.12
C THR A 261 8.72 25.41 10.14
N LEU A 262 9.03 26.55 10.76
CA LEU A 262 8.15 27.72 10.86
C LEU A 262 8.93 29.03 10.65
N SER A 263 8.23 30.08 10.21
CA SER A 263 8.87 31.37 9.91
C SER A 263 9.37 32.07 11.17
N VAL A 264 10.32 32.99 10.99
CA VAL A 264 10.83 33.85 12.08
C VAL A 264 9.70 34.69 12.71
N GLU A 265 8.78 35.18 11.88
CA GLU A 265 7.64 36.00 12.28
C GLU A 265 6.63 35.19 13.11
N ASP A 266 6.26 33.99 12.64
CA ASP A 266 5.31 33.12 13.35
C ASP A 266 5.91 32.64 14.67
N ALA A 267 7.20 32.33 14.69
CA ALA A 267 7.92 31.96 15.91
C ALA A 267 7.88 33.11 16.93
N LYS A 268 8.22 34.33 16.50
CA LYS A 268 8.19 35.54 17.34
C LYS A 268 6.78 35.83 17.86
N ALA A 269 5.77 35.75 17.00
CA ALA A 269 4.37 36.02 17.36
C ALA A 269 3.83 35.04 18.41
N ASN A 270 4.36 33.82 18.47
CA ASN A 270 3.94 32.77 19.40
C ASN A 270 4.91 32.53 20.57
N GLY A 271 5.96 33.36 20.71
CA GLY A 271 6.97 33.19 21.77
C GLY A 271 7.77 31.88 21.67
N ILE A 272 7.93 31.36 20.46
CA ILE A 272 8.66 30.12 20.15
C ILE A 272 10.09 30.45 19.74
N ARG A 273 11.06 29.72 20.29
CA ARG A 273 12.48 29.78 19.87
C ARG A 273 12.84 28.50 19.13
N ASP A 274 13.92 28.55 18.34
CA ASP A 274 14.49 27.34 17.74
C ASP A 274 14.81 26.31 18.83
N GLY A 275 14.47 25.04 18.59
CA GLY A 275 14.66 23.97 19.54
C GLY A 275 13.56 23.81 20.60
N ASP A 276 12.63 24.77 20.75
CA ASP A 276 11.47 24.61 21.64
C ASP A 276 10.54 23.49 21.16
N LEU A 277 9.78 22.90 22.09
CA LEU A 277 8.64 22.07 21.72
C LEU A 277 7.42 22.93 21.40
N VAL A 278 6.67 22.49 20.40
CA VAL A 278 5.50 23.17 19.86
C VAL A 278 4.35 22.17 19.80
N GLU A 279 3.16 22.64 20.16
CA GLU A 279 1.92 21.92 19.92
C GLU A 279 1.24 22.53 18.69
N LEU A 280 1.01 21.70 17.68
CA LEU A 280 0.24 22.02 16.48
C LEU A 280 -1.07 21.24 16.55
N TYR A 281 -2.21 21.93 16.45
CA TYR A 281 -3.51 21.33 16.76
C TYR A 281 -4.67 21.95 15.98
N ASN A 282 -5.73 21.17 15.79
CA ASN A 282 -7.03 21.59 15.28
C ASN A 282 -8.14 20.72 15.87
N ASP A 283 -9.35 20.82 15.31
CA ASP A 283 -10.53 20.11 15.81
C ASP A 283 -10.43 18.57 15.62
N ARG A 284 -9.49 18.09 14.78
CA ARG A 284 -9.27 16.65 14.53
C ARG A 284 -8.25 16.04 15.48
N GLY A 285 -7.21 16.79 15.86
CA GLY A 285 -6.16 16.28 16.73
C GLY A 285 -5.07 17.28 17.06
N ALA A 286 -4.03 16.78 17.72
CA ALA A 286 -2.88 17.56 18.15
C ALA A 286 -1.59 16.74 18.07
N VAL A 287 -0.49 17.41 17.75
CA VAL A 287 0.84 16.81 17.66
C VAL A 287 1.85 17.66 18.42
N VAL A 288 2.82 17.01 19.06
CA VAL A 288 3.98 17.64 19.71
C VAL A 288 5.20 17.44 18.83
N VAL A 289 5.81 18.55 18.43
CA VAL A 289 6.90 18.65 17.47
C VAL A 289 7.98 19.58 17.99
N GLY A 290 9.19 19.52 17.42
CA GLY A 290 10.25 20.45 17.80
C GLY A 290 10.45 21.56 16.76
N ALA A 291 10.56 22.80 17.21
CA ALA A 291 10.67 23.97 16.35
C ALA A 291 12.02 24.01 15.59
N ARG A 292 11.93 24.27 14.29
CA ARG A 292 13.03 24.67 13.40
C ARG A 292 12.69 26.03 12.80
N VAL A 293 13.17 27.10 13.43
CA VAL A 293 12.88 28.47 12.98
C VAL A 293 13.71 28.77 11.74
N SER A 294 13.07 29.24 10.67
CA SER A 294 13.74 29.50 9.39
C SER A 294 13.17 30.73 8.68
N ASP A 295 14.03 31.46 7.99
CA ASP A 295 13.69 32.54 7.05
C ASP A 295 13.35 32.02 5.63
N LYS A 296 13.35 30.70 5.41
CA LYS A 296 13.10 30.06 4.11
C LYS A 296 11.66 29.58 3.91
N ILE A 297 10.80 29.79 4.90
CA ILE A 297 9.37 29.48 4.83
C ILE A 297 8.58 30.76 5.05
N MET A 298 7.55 30.98 4.23
CA MET A 298 6.73 32.19 4.30
C MET A 298 5.91 32.25 5.61
N PRO A 299 5.64 33.45 6.15
CA PRO A 299 4.74 33.61 7.29
C PRO A 299 3.35 33.02 7.03
N GLY A 300 2.74 32.45 8.07
CA GLY A 300 1.45 31.78 8.00
C GLY A 300 1.51 30.35 7.47
N VAL A 301 2.68 29.82 7.13
CA VAL A 301 2.88 28.46 6.61
C VAL A 301 3.93 27.73 7.44
N VAL A 302 3.62 26.49 7.81
CA VAL A 302 4.55 25.60 8.52
C VAL A 302 4.72 24.29 7.76
N SER A 303 5.90 23.68 7.86
CA SER A 303 6.21 22.40 7.20
C SER A 303 6.50 21.32 8.24
N LEU A 304 5.73 20.23 8.18
CA LEU A 304 5.91 19.04 9.00
C LEU A 304 5.84 17.80 8.12
N PHE A 305 6.97 17.13 7.94
CA PHE A 305 7.05 15.98 7.02
C PHE A 305 6.15 14.82 7.46
N GLU A 306 5.62 14.09 6.48
CA GLU A 306 4.90 12.85 6.75
C GLU A 306 5.82 11.71 7.23
N GLY A 307 5.21 10.61 7.67
CA GLY A 307 5.92 9.35 7.90
C GLY A 307 6.41 9.12 9.33
N ALA A 308 6.17 10.03 10.27
CA ALA A 308 6.48 9.78 11.67
C ALA A 308 5.68 8.59 12.21
N TRP A 309 6.27 7.74 13.04
CA TRP A 309 5.51 6.66 13.69
C TRP A 309 4.63 7.24 14.81
N PRO A 310 3.36 6.83 14.92
CA PRO A 310 2.45 7.37 15.92
C PRO A 310 2.84 6.93 17.33
N GLN A 311 2.75 7.84 18.28
CA GLN A 311 2.73 7.54 19.72
C GLN A 311 1.94 8.63 20.44
N LEU A 312 0.89 8.25 21.18
CA LEU A 312 0.06 9.21 21.93
C LEU A 312 0.63 9.43 23.32
N ASP A 313 0.78 10.69 23.74
CA ASP A 313 1.13 11.07 25.11
C ASP A 313 -0.06 10.91 26.07
N SER A 314 0.19 11.16 27.37
CA SER A 314 -0.82 11.10 28.43
C SER A 314 -2.03 12.03 28.23
N LYS A 315 -1.94 12.97 27.28
CA LYS A 315 -2.97 13.96 26.96
C LYS A 315 -3.65 13.66 25.62
N GLY A 316 -3.32 12.54 24.98
CA GLY A 316 -3.88 12.12 23.69
C GLY A 316 -3.27 12.82 22.47
N ARG A 317 -2.15 13.55 22.62
CA ARG A 317 -1.46 14.20 21.49
C ARG A 317 -0.44 13.25 20.88
N CYS A 318 -0.24 13.31 19.56
CA CYS A 318 0.85 12.56 18.94
C CYS A 318 2.21 13.16 19.34
N ASN A 319 2.97 12.45 20.15
CA ASN A 319 4.23 12.90 20.74
C ASN A 319 5.48 12.48 19.95
N ASN A 320 5.29 12.00 18.71
CA ASN A 320 6.37 11.85 17.73
C ASN A 320 6.27 12.86 16.58
N GLY A 321 5.11 13.52 16.40
CA GLY A 321 4.92 14.50 15.33
C GLY A 321 4.32 13.96 14.03
N LEU A 322 3.44 12.96 14.09
CA LEU A 322 2.76 12.47 12.88
C LEU A 322 1.67 13.46 12.42
N VAL A 323 1.97 14.22 11.37
CA VAL A 323 1.10 15.28 10.83
C VAL A 323 -0.31 14.81 10.48
N ASN A 324 -0.49 13.53 10.14
CA ASN A 324 -1.80 12.99 9.74
C ASN A 324 -2.83 12.87 10.88
N PHE A 325 -2.47 13.19 12.13
CA PHE A 325 -3.46 13.50 13.17
C PHE A 325 -4.20 14.83 12.92
N LEU A 326 -3.68 15.69 12.05
CA LEU A 326 -4.23 17.02 11.74
C LEU A 326 -4.91 17.08 10.38
N THR A 327 -4.57 16.17 9.45
CA THR A 327 -5.06 16.21 8.07
C THR A 327 -6.50 15.70 7.98
N SER A 328 -7.20 16.09 6.91
CA SER A 328 -8.62 15.78 6.72
C SER A 328 -8.84 14.51 5.90
N SER A 329 -9.82 13.68 6.28
CA SER A 329 -10.30 12.53 5.50
C SER A 329 -11.23 12.92 4.34
N ARG A 330 -11.39 14.22 4.06
CA ARG A 330 -12.17 14.73 2.93
C ARG A 330 -11.62 14.20 1.60
N SER A 331 -12.52 13.76 0.73
CA SER A 331 -12.22 13.38 -0.64
C SER A 331 -11.98 14.60 -1.53
N ALA A 332 -11.09 14.46 -2.51
CA ALA A 332 -10.77 15.51 -3.49
C ALA A 332 -11.99 15.93 -4.32
N SER A 333 -12.79 14.98 -4.78
CA SER A 333 -14.04 15.23 -5.52
C SER A 333 -14.89 13.97 -5.65
N GLY A 334 -16.12 14.12 -6.13
CA GLY A 334 -16.94 12.99 -6.58
C GLY A 334 -16.37 12.22 -7.78
N LEU A 335 -15.38 12.78 -8.50
CA LEU A 335 -14.72 12.09 -9.61
C LEU A 335 -13.73 11.03 -9.11
N THR A 336 -12.80 11.44 -8.23
CA THR A 336 -11.63 10.60 -7.88
C THR A 336 -11.71 9.96 -6.50
N GLN A 337 -12.47 10.53 -5.56
CA GLN A 337 -12.48 10.12 -4.15
C GLN A 337 -11.06 10.06 -3.51
N ALA A 338 -10.08 10.75 -4.08
CA ALA A 338 -8.68 10.70 -3.64
C ALA A 338 -8.41 11.56 -2.40
N THR A 339 -7.24 11.37 -1.78
CA THR A 339 -6.81 12.13 -0.59
C THR A 339 -6.57 13.62 -0.88
N THR A 340 -6.76 14.46 0.14
CA THR A 340 -6.43 15.90 0.14
C THR A 340 -5.52 16.29 1.31
N ALA A 341 -4.56 15.43 1.69
CA ALA A 341 -3.81 15.58 2.95
C ALA A 341 -3.16 16.97 3.17
N ASN A 342 -2.66 17.61 2.11
CA ASN A 342 -2.03 18.94 2.18
C ASN A 342 -3.04 20.11 2.22
N THR A 343 -4.34 19.84 2.29
CA THR A 343 -5.39 20.83 2.57
C THR A 343 -5.64 20.83 4.07
N CYS A 344 -4.74 21.47 4.82
CA CYS A 344 -4.73 21.41 6.29
C CYS A 344 -4.43 22.77 6.93
N ILE A 345 -5.28 23.16 7.88
CA ILE A 345 -5.11 24.34 8.73
C ILE A 345 -4.98 23.89 10.20
N ALA A 346 -4.08 24.53 10.95
CA ALA A 346 -3.90 24.26 12.37
C ALA A 346 -3.51 25.52 13.16
N SER A 347 -3.83 25.53 14.44
CA SER A 347 -3.32 26.50 15.40
C SER A 347 -1.98 26.04 15.96
N ILE A 348 -1.11 26.99 16.29
CA ILE A 348 0.23 26.74 16.84
C ILE A 348 0.37 27.37 18.22
N ARG A 349 1.05 26.69 19.16
CA ARG A 349 1.47 27.27 20.45
C ARG A 349 2.74 26.61 20.97
N LYS A 350 3.50 27.32 21.81
CA LYS A 350 4.59 26.71 22.57
C LYS A 350 4.06 25.60 23.48
N CYS A 351 4.68 24.41 23.42
CA CYS A 351 4.32 23.29 24.27
C CYS A 351 5.06 23.38 25.62
N THR A 352 4.33 23.68 26.68
CA THR A 352 4.89 23.85 28.04
C THR A 352 4.72 22.64 28.95
N ASN A 353 3.97 21.62 28.50
CA ASN A 353 3.62 20.43 29.27
C ASN A 353 3.83 19.12 28.48
N PRO A 354 4.98 18.90 27.82
CA PRO A 354 5.27 17.64 27.16
C PRO A 354 5.36 16.51 28.19
N ASP A 355 5.07 15.28 27.78
CA ASP A 355 5.41 14.13 28.61
C ASP A 355 6.94 13.99 28.74
N PRO A 356 7.45 13.62 29.94
CA PRO A 356 8.86 13.46 30.16
C PRO A 356 9.43 12.29 29.36
N GLY A 357 10.70 12.36 29.00
CA GLY A 357 11.45 11.24 28.41
C GLY A 357 11.37 11.09 26.88
N GLY A 358 10.70 12.00 26.17
CA GLY A 358 10.71 11.96 24.71
C GLY A 358 9.51 11.24 24.11
N THR A 359 9.63 10.91 22.82
CA THR A 359 8.72 9.99 22.12
C THR A 359 8.99 8.55 22.54
N LYS A 360 7.94 7.74 22.69
CA LYS A 360 8.02 6.29 22.96
C LYS A 360 7.68 5.44 21.74
N ALA A 361 7.59 6.05 20.55
CA ALA A 361 7.19 5.36 19.32
C ALA A 361 8.11 4.17 18.95
N PHE A 362 9.34 4.17 19.45
CA PHE A 362 10.38 3.19 19.13
C PHE A 362 10.66 2.20 20.25
N ASP A 363 9.98 2.33 21.39
CA ASP A 363 10.12 1.39 22.48
C ASP A 363 9.43 0.07 22.10
N PRO A 364 10.05 -1.09 22.36
CA PRO A 364 9.39 -2.37 22.10
C PRO A 364 8.07 -2.44 22.91
N PRO A 365 7.03 -3.10 22.39
CA PRO A 365 5.81 -3.30 23.14
C PRO A 365 6.08 -4.10 24.41
N ARG A 366 5.29 -3.85 25.45
CA ARG A 366 5.30 -4.68 26.65
C ARG A 366 4.78 -6.07 26.29
N ILE A 367 5.63 -7.08 26.42
CA ILE A 367 5.23 -8.48 26.20
C ILE A 367 4.52 -8.99 27.45
N VAL A 368 3.24 -9.32 27.31
CA VAL A 368 2.48 -10.06 28.31
C VAL A 368 2.31 -11.47 27.76
N LYS A 369 2.95 -12.45 28.40
CA LYS A 369 2.78 -13.85 28.03
C LYS A 369 1.48 -14.36 28.63
N SER A 370 0.58 -14.85 27.78
CA SER A 370 -0.62 -15.57 28.18
C SER A 370 -0.59 -16.96 27.54
N ASP A 371 -0.97 -17.98 28.31
CA ASP A 371 -1.16 -19.33 27.78
C ASP A 371 -2.50 -19.39 27.03
N VAL A 372 -2.52 -18.82 25.82
CA VAL A 372 -3.68 -18.91 24.94
C VAL A 372 -3.75 -20.34 24.40
N LYS A 373 -4.71 -21.11 24.91
CA LYS A 373 -5.07 -22.40 24.33
C LYS A 373 -6.15 -22.18 23.29
N PHE A 374 -5.84 -22.52 22.05
CA PHE A 374 -6.83 -22.57 21.00
C PHE A 374 -7.62 -23.88 21.16
N ASP A 375 -8.94 -23.77 21.32
CA ASP A 375 -9.80 -24.93 21.21
C ASP A 375 -9.88 -25.31 19.72
N GLU A 376 -9.10 -26.32 19.31
CA GLU A 376 -9.10 -26.80 17.93
C GLU A 376 -10.50 -27.24 17.47
N ALA A 377 -11.38 -27.67 18.40
CA ALA A 377 -12.75 -28.04 18.10
C ALA A 377 -13.61 -26.81 17.75
N PHE A 378 -13.35 -25.64 18.36
CA PHE A 378 -14.03 -24.38 18.03
C PHE A 378 -13.83 -24.00 16.56
N TYR A 379 -12.60 -24.16 16.05
CA TYR A 379 -12.28 -23.88 14.66
C TYR A 379 -12.75 -24.97 13.69
N GLY A 380 -13.23 -26.10 14.22
CA GLY A 380 -13.71 -27.22 13.41
C GLY A 380 -12.65 -27.73 12.43
N LEU A 381 -11.36 -27.64 12.76
CA LEU A 381 -10.27 -27.97 11.83
C LEU A 381 -10.35 -29.43 11.36
N GLY A 382 -10.76 -30.35 12.25
CA GLY A 382 -11.05 -31.74 11.89
C GLY A 382 -12.23 -31.87 10.91
N ARG A 383 -13.26 -31.03 11.04
CA ARG A 383 -14.38 -30.96 10.08
C ARG A 383 -13.94 -30.33 8.76
N ALA A 384 -13.10 -29.29 8.77
CA ALA A 384 -12.56 -28.68 7.56
C ALA A 384 -11.64 -29.65 6.81
N ALA A 385 -10.77 -30.37 7.53
CA ALA A 385 -9.94 -31.44 6.99
C ALA A 385 -10.79 -32.58 6.42
N ALA A 386 -11.79 -33.08 7.17
CA ALA A 386 -12.68 -34.14 6.70
C ALA A 386 -13.58 -33.69 5.54
N LEU A 387 -14.07 -32.44 5.54
CA LEU A 387 -14.81 -31.86 4.43
C LEU A 387 -13.93 -31.70 3.20
N ARG A 388 -12.68 -31.27 3.37
CA ARG A 388 -11.71 -31.18 2.27
C ARG A 388 -11.34 -32.56 1.74
N GLU A 389 -11.06 -33.51 2.61
CA GLU A 389 -10.75 -34.89 2.25
C GLU A 389 -11.94 -35.54 1.56
N LYS A 390 -13.16 -35.40 2.08
CA LYS A 390 -14.39 -35.89 1.46
C LYS A 390 -14.71 -35.19 0.14
N ALA A 391 -14.57 -33.85 0.10
CA ALA A 391 -14.79 -33.04 -1.09
C ALA A 391 -13.70 -33.25 -2.13
N MET A 392 -12.53 -33.79 -1.79
CA MET A 392 -11.48 -34.16 -2.73
C MET A 392 -11.53 -35.64 -3.12
N ALA A 393 -11.98 -36.53 -2.22
CA ALA A 393 -12.13 -37.96 -2.48
C ALA A 393 -13.23 -38.25 -3.51
N SER A 394 -14.28 -37.41 -3.56
CA SER A 394 -15.36 -37.52 -4.54
C SER A 394 -15.03 -36.91 -5.91
N LEU A 395 -13.93 -36.17 -6.05
CA LEU A 395 -13.57 -35.51 -7.30
C LEU A 395 -12.86 -36.47 -8.24
N SER A 396 -13.31 -36.48 -9.48
CA SER A 396 -12.59 -37.07 -10.59
C SER A 396 -11.19 -36.44 -10.74
N PRO A 397 -10.25 -37.13 -11.40
CA PRO A 397 -8.94 -36.57 -11.71
C PRO A 397 -9.02 -35.19 -12.39
N ALA A 398 -9.99 -34.99 -13.29
CA ALA A 398 -10.21 -33.72 -13.97
C ALA A 398 -10.64 -32.59 -13.02
N GLU A 399 -11.56 -32.87 -12.10
CA GLU A 399 -12.02 -31.92 -11.09
C GLU A 399 -10.90 -31.52 -10.13
N LYS A 400 -10.05 -32.48 -9.73
CA LYS A 400 -8.87 -32.19 -8.89
C LYS A 400 -7.94 -31.23 -9.61
N ILE A 401 -7.60 -31.50 -10.86
CA ILE A 401 -6.74 -30.62 -11.65
C ILE A 401 -7.38 -29.24 -11.81
N TYR A 402 -8.68 -29.18 -12.14
CA TYR A 402 -9.41 -27.93 -12.33
C TYR A 402 -9.45 -27.06 -11.06
N TYR A 403 -9.94 -27.60 -9.94
CA TYR A 403 -10.14 -26.84 -8.70
C TYR A 403 -8.84 -26.56 -7.95
N GLN A 404 -7.78 -27.36 -8.16
CA GLN A 404 -6.49 -27.11 -7.53
C GLN A 404 -5.58 -26.20 -8.34
N ARG A 405 -5.68 -26.20 -9.67
CA ARG A 405 -4.69 -25.52 -10.52
C ARG A 405 -5.29 -24.46 -11.44
N CYS A 406 -6.57 -24.57 -11.82
CA CYS A 406 -7.18 -23.67 -12.81
C CYS A 406 -8.02 -22.54 -12.21
N THR A 407 -8.65 -22.75 -11.05
CA THR A 407 -9.58 -21.76 -10.41
C THR A 407 -8.90 -20.66 -9.62
N VAL A 408 -7.58 -20.53 -9.69
CA VAL A 408 -6.81 -19.56 -8.89
C VAL A 408 -6.47 -18.29 -9.67
N CYS A 409 -6.29 -18.38 -11.00
CA CYS A 409 -6.03 -17.20 -11.84
C CYS A 409 -7.28 -16.35 -12.11
N HIS A 410 -8.45 -16.91 -11.85
CA HIS A 410 -9.75 -16.29 -11.97
C HIS A 410 -10.57 -16.93 -10.84
N GLY A 411 -10.99 -16.16 -9.83
CA GLY A 411 -11.61 -16.70 -8.60
C GLY A 411 -12.67 -17.78 -8.87
N PRO A 412 -13.01 -18.63 -7.88
CA PRO A 412 -13.66 -19.92 -8.10
C PRO A 412 -14.85 -19.83 -9.07
N ARG A 413 -14.64 -20.30 -10.30
CA ARG A 413 -15.66 -20.33 -11.36
C ARG A 413 -16.36 -21.68 -11.29
N ASP A 414 -17.66 -21.64 -11.05
CA ASP A 414 -18.51 -22.78 -11.32
C ASP A 414 -18.52 -23.04 -12.85
N PRO A 415 -18.15 -24.25 -13.33
CA PRO A 415 -18.19 -24.60 -14.75
C PRO A 415 -19.51 -24.25 -15.44
N GLY A 416 -20.64 -24.35 -14.70
CA GLY A 416 -21.99 -24.08 -15.20
C GLY A 416 -22.33 -22.60 -15.42
N GLN A 417 -21.41 -21.68 -15.11
CA GLN A 417 -21.61 -20.24 -15.35
C GLN A 417 -21.26 -19.79 -16.77
N PHE A 418 -20.51 -20.59 -17.52
CA PHE A 418 -19.99 -20.23 -18.84
C PHE A 418 -20.42 -21.25 -19.89
N THR A 419 -20.75 -20.78 -21.09
CA THR A 419 -21.05 -21.66 -22.23
C THR A 419 -19.78 -22.31 -22.76
N GLU A 420 -19.92 -23.39 -23.53
CA GLU A 420 -18.78 -24.07 -24.18
C GLU A 420 -17.91 -23.10 -24.98
N LYS A 421 -18.54 -22.18 -25.73
CA LYS A 421 -17.84 -21.16 -26.52
C LYS A 421 -17.03 -20.19 -25.65
N GLN A 422 -17.54 -19.83 -24.48
CA GLN A 422 -16.81 -18.99 -23.54
C GLN A 422 -15.63 -19.75 -22.94
N TRP A 423 -15.83 -21.03 -22.58
CA TRP A 423 -14.73 -21.87 -22.10
C TRP A 423 -13.62 -22.04 -23.13
N MET A 424 -13.94 -22.27 -24.41
CA MET A 424 -12.94 -22.34 -25.49
C MET A 424 -12.10 -21.06 -25.64
N GLY A 425 -12.64 -19.89 -25.27
CA GLY A 425 -11.89 -18.64 -25.24
C GLY A 425 -11.04 -18.45 -23.97
N ILE A 426 -11.42 -19.09 -22.86
CA ILE A 426 -10.75 -18.96 -21.54
C ILE A 426 -9.61 -19.96 -21.39
N THR A 427 -9.85 -21.22 -21.78
CA THR A 427 -8.98 -22.36 -21.49
C THR A 427 -7.55 -22.22 -22.03
N PRO A 428 -7.25 -21.61 -23.20
CA PRO A 428 -5.87 -21.49 -23.68
C PRO A 428 -4.99 -20.71 -22.70
N SER A 429 -5.48 -19.57 -22.20
CA SER A 429 -4.76 -18.75 -21.23
C SER A 429 -4.73 -19.38 -19.84
N MET A 430 -5.82 -20.03 -19.43
CA MET A 430 -5.94 -20.66 -18.12
C MET A 430 -5.03 -21.87 -17.99
N PHE A 431 -4.97 -22.73 -19.00
CA PHE A 431 -4.14 -23.93 -19.01
C PHE A 431 -2.66 -23.61 -19.02
N GLN A 432 -2.26 -22.60 -19.80
CA GLN A 432 -0.88 -22.11 -19.81
C GLN A 432 -0.47 -21.62 -18.41
N ARG A 433 -1.33 -20.85 -17.74
CA ARG A 433 -1.06 -20.34 -16.38
C ARG A 433 -1.08 -21.43 -15.31
N ALA A 434 -1.93 -22.44 -15.48
CA ALA A 434 -2.02 -23.60 -14.58
C ALA A 434 -0.90 -24.65 -14.83
N GLY A 435 -0.04 -24.43 -15.83
CA GLY A 435 1.06 -25.32 -16.19
C GLY A 435 0.61 -26.73 -16.58
N LEU A 436 -0.56 -26.88 -17.20
CA LEU A 436 -1.11 -28.19 -17.54
C LEU A 436 -0.36 -28.81 -18.74
N SER A 437 -0.01 -30.09 -18.65
CA SER A 437 0.44 -30.90 -19.79
C SER A 437 -0.69 -31.11 -20.81
N ALA A 438 -0.37 -31.52 -22.04
CA ALA A 438 -1.38 -31.71 -23.09
C ALA A 438 -2.48 -32.72 -22.69
N GLU A 439 -2.14 -33.79 -21.96
CA GLU A 439 -3.11 -34.76 -21.45
C GLU A 439 -4.00 -34.19 -20.35
N GLU A 440 -3.43 -33.41 -19.43
CA GLU A 440 -4.20 -32.73 -18.38
C GLU A 440 -5.12 -31.65 -18.97
N GLN A 441 -4.67 -30.91 -19.98
CA GLN A 441 -5.48 -29.94 -20.70
C GLN A 441 -6.70 -30.58 -21.33
N LYS A 442 -6.51 -31.71 -22.02
CA LYS A 442 -7.62 -32.49 -22.60
C LYS A 442 -8.58 -32.96 -21.51
N THR A 443 -8.04 -33.53 -20.44
CA THR A 443 -8.81 -34.06 -19.30
C THR A 443 -9.67 -32.98 -18.63
N VAL A 444 -9.12 -31.79 -18.42
CA VAL A 444 -9.86 -30.66 -17.83
C VAL A 444 -10.83 -30.03 -18.83
N LEU A 445 -10.48 -29.95 -20.11
CA LEU A 445 -11.35 -29.42 -21.14
C LEU A 445 -12.61 -30.28 -21.30
N ASP A 446 -12.46 -31.61 -21.33
CA ASP A 446 -13.58 -32.55 -21.41
C ASP A 446 -14.52 -32.39 -20.21
N PHE A 447 -13.96 -32.20 -19.01
CA PHE A 447 -14.72 -31.88 -17.80
C PHE A 447 -15.49 -30.55 -17.93
N LEU A 448 -14.85 -29.50 -18.46
CA LEU A 448 -15.48 -28.19 -18.61
C LEU A 448 -16.59 -28.18 -19.66
N MET A 449 -16.39 -28.84 -20.80
CA MET A 449 -17.43 -28.95 -21.83
C MET A 449 -18.65 -29.70 -21.29
N LYS A 450 -18.42 -30.81 -20.58
CA LYS A 450 -19.50 -31.60 -19.98
C LYS A 450 -20.34 -30.82 -18.97
N ASN A 451 -19.75 -29.86 -18.28
CA ASN A 451 -20.39 -29.10 -17.20
C ASN A 451 -20.64 -27.64 -17.57
N ALA A 452 -20.49 -27.27 -18.85
CA ALA A 452 -20.74 -25.92 -19.33
C ALA A 452 -22.24 -25.58 -19.25
N LYS A 453 -22.53 -24.28 -19.21
CA LYS A 453 -23.90 -23.77 -19.33
C LYS A 453 -24.46 -24.17 -20.70
N GLN A 454 -25.54 -24.95 -20.69
CA GLN A 454 -26.30 -25.32 -21.90
C GLN A 454 -26.93 -24.11 -22.58
#